data_AF-A0A0A0LRY3-F1
#
_entry.id   AF-A0A0A0LRY3-F1
#
_cell.length_a   1.000
_cell.length_b   1.000
_cell.length_c   1.000
_cell.angle_alpha   90.00
_cell.angle_beta   90.00
_cell.angle_gamma   90.00
#
_symmetry.space_group_name_H-M   'P 1'
#
loop_
_entity.id
_entity.type
_entity.pdbx_description
1 polymer ?
#
loop_
_entity_poly.entity_id
_entity_poly.type
_entity_poly.pdbx_seq_one_letter_code
_entity_poly.pdbx_strand_id
1 'polypeptide(L)'
;MSDQSKPVSARTLYNSTSSSRQAVKFLTAATIATFFLVSSGFTITGTVLILILSTPILVLFSPILVPAVTVLVLSAAGLFFSATCAVAAVAALSWLYSYMTGDQPVGAEQLDFARDKIVEMAKDMKEKATTQEQS
;
A
#
# COMPACT_ATOMS: atom_id res chain seq x y z
N MET A 1 -6.62 -15.08 -61.37
CA MET A 1 -7.06 -13.72 -60.97
C MET A 1 -7.05 -13.68 -59.46
N SER A 2 -5.99 -13.10 -58.92
CA SER A 2 -6.03 -11.81 -58.20
C SER A 2 -6.23 -12.09 -56.72
N ASP A 3 -5.13 -12.18 -55.99
CA ASP A 3 -4.57 -11.06 -55.21
C ASP A 3 -5.01 -11.26 -53.77
N GLN A 4 -4.06 -11.54 -52.87
CA GLN A 4 -3.81 -10.63 -51.76
C GLN A 4 -2.57 -11.08 -50.98
N SER A 5 -1.49 -10.38 -51.29
CA SER A 5 -0.28 -10.22 -50.50
C SER A 5 -0.56 -9.99 -49.01
N LYS A 6 0.19 -10.71 -48.15
CA LYS A 6 0.74 -10.35 -46.82
C LYS A 6 0.00 -9.26 -45.99
N PRO A 7 -0.06 -9.48 -44.66
CA PRO A 7 1.05 -8.93 -43.90
C PRO A 7 1.67 -9.91 -42.89
N VAL A 8 2.93 -10.23 -43.18
CA VAL A 8 3.96 -10.52 -42.18
C VAL A 8 4.19 -9.24 -41.36
N SER A 9 3.22 -8.87 -40.54
CA SER A 9 3.30 -7.71 -39.62
C SER A 9 2.95 -8.08 -38.17
N ALA A 10 2.39 -9.26 -37.91
CA ALA A 10 2.09 -9.68 -36.53
C ALA A 10 3.34 -10.10 -35.73
N ARG A 11 4.47 -10.40 -36.40
CA ARG A 11 5.72 -10.77 -35.73
C ARG A 11 6.59 -9.58 -35.31
N THR A 12 6.33 -8.39 -35.83
CA THR A 12 7.21 -7.23 -35.61
C THR A 12 6.74 -6.34 -34.45
N LEU A 13 5.47 -6.44 -34.03
CA LEU A 13 4.92 -5.67 -32.90
C LEU A 13 4.97 -6.38 -31.53
N TYR A 14 5.41 -7.64 -31.47
CA TYR A 14 5.67 -8.31 -30.19
C TYR A 14 7.04 -7.93 -29.58
N ASN A 15 7.91 -7.29 -30.35
CA ASN A 15 9.30 -7.03 -29.95
C ASN A 15 9.49 -5.72 -29.16
N SER A 16 8.46 -4.88 -29.00
CA SER A 16 8.54 -3.57 -28.30
C SER A 16 7.85 -3.53 -26.93
N THR A 17 7.11 -4.56 -26.52
CA THR A 17 6.44 -4.66 -25.20
C THR A 17 7.01 -5.78 -24.33
N SER A 18 8.24 -6.21 -24.60
CA SER A 18 8.99 -7.11 -23.70
C SER A 18 9.88 -6.31 -22.75
N SER A 19 10.54 -5.26 -23.24
CA SER A 19 11.44 -4.42 -22.43
C SER A 19 10.72 -3.67 -21.30
N SER A 20 9.56 -3.06 -21.54
CA SER A 20 8.80 -2.35 -20.50
C SER A 20 8.30 -3.31 -19.42
N ARG A 21 7.65 -4.44 -19.77
CA ARG A 21 7.18 -5.43 -18.78
C ARG A 21 8.32 -6.12 -18.04
N GLN A 22 9.45 -6.39 -18.70
CA GLN A 22 10.66 -6.87 -18.03
C GLN A 22 11.22 -5.81 -17.09
N ALA A 23 11.31 -4.55 -17.51
CA ALA A 23 11.73 -3.44 -16.67
C ALA A 23 10.82 -3.26 -15.45
N VAL A 24 9.50 -3.42 -15.60
CA VAL A 24 8.57 -3.38 -14.45
C VAL A 24 8.81 -4.57 -13.52
N LYS A 25 9.08 -5.78 -14.05
CA LYS A 25 9.41 -6.96 -13.24
C LYS A 25 10.73 -6.79 -12.48
N PHE A 26 11.75 -6.21 -13.13
CA PHE A 26 13.02 -5.89 -12.50
C PHE A 26 12.86 -4.78 -11.46
N LEU A 27 12.03 -3.78 -11.73
CA LEU A 27 11.73 -2.70 -10.80
C LEU A 27 11.00 -3.24 -9.56
N THR A 28 9.99 -4.08 -9.72
CA THR A 28 9.29 -4.72 -8.60
C THR A 28 10.23 -5.64 -7.81
N ALA A 29 11.06 -6.44 -8.50
CA ALA A 29 12.07 -7.26 -7.85
C ALA A 29 13.10 -6.41 -7.09
N ALA A 30 13.51 -5.27 -7.65
CA ALA A 30 14.42 -4.33 -7.02
C ALA A 30 13.79 -3.65 -5.81
N THR A 31 12.51 -3.29 -5.86
CA THR A 31 11.78 -2.73 -4.70
C THR A 31 11.70 -3.75 -3.57
N ILE A 32 11.36 -5.01 -3.87
CA ILE A 32 11.32 -6.08 -2.86
C ILE A 32 12.71 -6.33 -2.31
N ALA A 33 13.74 -6.43 -3.16
CA ALA A 33 15.12 -6.63 -2.73
C ALA A 33 15.61 -5.47 -1.86
N THR A 34 15.24 -4.23 -2.20
CA THR A 34 15.58 -3.05 -1.40
C THR A 34 14.90 -3.13 -0.03
N PHE A 35 13.61 -3.46 0.02
CA PHE A 35 12.89 -3.60 1.29
C PHE A 35 13.44 -4.73 2.15
N PHE A 36 13.77 -5.88 1.54
CA PHE A 36 14.42 -7.01 2.22
C PHE A 36 15.81 -6.66 2.71
N LEU A 37 16.60 -5.90 1.92
CA LEU A 37 17.95 -5.51 2.27
C LEU A 37 17.95 -4.48 3.39
N VAL A 38 17.06 -3.48 3.33
CA VAL A 38 16.87 -2.50 4.41
C VAL A 38 16.37 -3.20 5.67
N SER A 39 15.37 -4.08 5.57
CA SER A 39 14.83 -4.81 6.72
C SER A 39 15.85 -5.78 7.35
N SER A 40 16.59 -6.51 6.51
CA SER A 40 17.66 -7.42 6.94
C SER A 40 18.82 -6.65 7.58
N GLY A 41 19.30 -5.60 6.92
CA GLY A 41 20.37 -4.74 7.42
C GLY A 41 19.99 -4.02 8.71
N PHE A 42 18.75 -3.54 8.81
CA PHE A 42 18.22 -2.92 10.04
C PHE A 42 18.06 -3.94 11.17
N THR A 43 17.60 -5.16 10.88
CA THR A 43 17.49 -6.22 11.88
C THR A 43 18.87 -6.63 12.39
N ILE A 44 19.87 -6.80 11.51
CA ILE A 44 21.23 -7.14 11.90
C ILE A 44 21.88 -5.99 12.68
N THR A 45 21.84 -4.77 12.14
CA THR A 45 22.43 -3.58 12.80
C THR A 45 21.75 -3.29 14.12
N GLY A 46 20.42 -3.39 14.16
CA GLY A 46 19.61 -3.25 15.37
C GLY A 46 19.95 -4.31 16.40
N THR A 47 20.06 -5.58 16.00
CA THR A 47 20.43 -6.69 16.91
C THR A 47 21.87 -6.54 17.41
N VAL A 48 22.81 -6.16 16.55
CA VAL A 48 24.22 -5.92 16.92
C VAL A 48 24.32 -4.74 17.90
N LEU A 49 23.63 -3.63 17.63
CA LEU A 49 23.55 -2.49 18.55
C LEU A 49 22.92 -2.91 19.88
N ILE A 50 21.83 -3.67 19.85
CA ILE A 50 21.20 -4.23 21.06
C ILE A 50 22.18 -5.12 21.81
N LEU A 51 22.96 -5.99 21.18
CA LEU A 51 23.94 -6.87 21.84
C LEU A 51 25.12 -6.09 22.45
N ILE A 52 25.67 -5.13 21.69
CA ILE A 52 26.78 -4.27 22.12
C ILE A 52 26.34 -3.40 23.30
N LEU A 53 25.12 -2.88 23.26
CA LEU A 53 24.56 -2.10 24.35
C LEU A 53 24.10 -3.00 25.50
N SER A 54 23.54 -4.17 25.23
CA SER A 54 23.02 -5.12 26.23
C SER A 54 24.12 -5.62 27.16
N THR A 55 25.33 -5.85 26.66
CA THR A 55 26.46 -6.35 27.47
C THR A 55 26.85 -5.41 28.63
N PRO A 56 27.04 -4.09 28.42
CA PRO A 56 27.24 -3.13 29.51
C PRO A 56 25.93 -2.68 30.21
N ILE A 57 24.79 -2.62 29.50
CA ILE A 57 23.51 -2.12 30.04
C ILE A 57 22.81 -3.11 30.98
N LEU A 58 22.84 -4.42 30.70
CA LEU A 58 22.25 -5.42 31.59
C LEU A 58 22.96 -5.46 32.96
N VAL A 59 24.22 -5.03 32.98
CA VAL A 59 25.05 -4.95 34.19
C VAL A 59 24.85 -3.63 34.95
N LEU A 60 24.48 -2.53 34.27
CA LEU A 60 24.36 -1.19 34.88
C LEU A 60 22.91 -0.72 35.12
N PHE A 61 21.90 -1.28 34.43
CA PHE A 61 20.61 -0.59 34.28
C PHE A 61 19.35 -1.45 34.40
N SER A 62 19.33 -2.41 35.33
CA SER A 62 18.08 -3.02 35.82
C SER A 62 16.94 -1.98 36.10
N PRO A 63 17.21 -0.70 36.43
CA PRO A 63 16.18 0.34 36.57
C PRO A 63 16.01 1.37 35.42
N ILE A 64 17.00 1.67 34.56
CA ILE A 64 16.90 2.77 33.55
C ILE A 64 16.58 2.29 32.14
N LEU A 65 16.83 1.02 31.82
CA LEU A 65 16.65 0.53 30.45
C LEU A 65 15.16 0.44 30.07
N VAL A 66 14.32 0.09 31.05
CA VAL A 66 12.87 0.02 30.86
C VAL A 66 12.32 1.38 30.38
N PRO A 67 12.60 2.52 31.06
CA PRO A 67 12.22 3.85 30.57
C PRO A 67 12.74 4.21 29.16
N ALA A 68 14.01 3.94 28.86
CA ALA A 68 14.62 4.35 27.59
C ALA A 68 14.02 3.61 26.38
N VAL A 69 13.78 2.31 26.53
CA VAL A 69 13.12 1.50 25.49
C VAL A 69 11.67 1.93 25.33
N THR A 70 10.95 2.22 26.43
CA THR A 70 9.59 2.74 26.36
C THR A 70 9.54 4.06 25.58
N VAL A 71 10.42 5.02 25.83
CA VAL A 71 10.45 6.29 25.07
C VAL A 71 10.76 6.05 23.60
N LEU A 72 11.70 5.16 23.28
CA LEU A 72 12.06 4.87 21.89
C LEU A 72 10.90 4.18 21.14
N VAL A 73 10.25 3.20 21.75
CA VAL A 73 9.08 2.51 21.17
C VAL A 73 7.90 3.48 21.05
N LEU A 74 7.66 4.32 22.05
CA LEU A 74 6.57 5.30 22.01
C LEU A 74 6.84 6.39 20.97
N SER A 75 8.09 6.82 20.81
CA SER A 75 8.49 7.77 19.78
C SER A 75 8.41 7.15 18.39
N ALA A 76 8.84 5.89 18.22
CA ALA A 76 8.71 5.17 16.96
C ALA A 76 7.24 4.92 16.60
N ALA A 77 6.42 4.48 17.55
CA ALA A 77 4.98 4.29 17.38
C ALA A 77 4.25 5.62 17.09
N GLY A 78 4.62 6.70 17.80
CA GLY A 78 4.09 8.04 17.57
C GLY A 78 4.47 8.61 16.21
N LEU A 79 5.72 8.40 15.77
CA LEU A 79 6.17 8.76 14.44
C LEU A 79 5.50 7.90 13.37
N PHE A 80 5.29 6.60 13.61
CA PHE A 80 4.61 5.72 12.67
C PHE A 80 3.14 6.11 12.51
N PHE A 81 2.46 6.38 13.62
CA PHE A 81 1.09 6.91 13.62
C PHE A 81 1.03 8.27 12.91
N SER A 82 1.97 9.17 13.20
CA SER A 82 2.08 10.45 12.50
C SER A 82 2.43 10.29 11.02
N ALA A 83 3.20 9.28 10.63
CA ALA A 83 3.56 9.01 9.25
C ALA A 83 2.34 8.49 8.47
N THR A 84 1.58 7.56 9.04
CA THR A 84 0.32 7.10 8.45
C THR A 84 -0.71 8.24 8.39
N CYS A 85 -0.81 9.05 9.44
CA CYS A 85 -1.70 10.20 9.49
C CYS A 85 -1.29 11.28 8.47
N ALA A 86 0.01 11.56 8.31
CA ALA A 86 0.51 12.51 7.33
C ALA A 86 0.18 12.07 5.89
N VAL A 87 0.34 10.77 5.58
CA VAL A 87 -0.05 10.23 4.27
C VAL A 87 -1.56 10.38 4.05
N ALA A 88 -2.38 10.10 5.07
CA ALA A 88 -3.83 10.30 4.99
C ALA A 88 -4.20 11.78 4.82
N ALA A 89 -3.53 12.70 5.52
CA ALA A 89 -3.75 14.13 5.41
C ALA A 89 -3.36 14.66 4.02
N VAL A 90 -2.20 14.24 3.49
CA VAL A 90 -1.78 14.56 2.13
C VAL A 90 -2.74 13.97 1.11
N ALA A 91 -3.23 12.75 1.31
CA ALA A 91 -4.23 12.15 0.43
C ALA A 91 -5.55 12.93 0.46
N ALA A 92 -6.02 13.38 1.63
CA ALA A 92 -7.23 14.19 1.77
C ALA A 92 -7.07 15.58 1.13
N LEU A 93 -5.91 16.23 1.32
CA LEU A 93 -5.59 17.49 0.66
C LEU A 93 -5.47 17.34 -0.85
N SER A 94 -4.84 16.26 -1.32
CA SER A 94 -4.75 15.94 -2.75
C SER A 94 -6.13 15.64 -3.34
N TRP A 95 -7.02 14.99 -2.58
CA TRP A 95 -8.44 14.82 -2.93
C TRP A 95 -9.17 16.15 -3.07
N LEU A 96 -9.02 17.03 -2.07
CA LEU A 96 -9.67 18.33 -2.06
C LEU A 96 -9.15 19.23 -3.19
N TYR A 97 -7.84 19.21 -3.43
CA TYR A 97 -7.20 19.95 -4.51
C TYR A 97 -7.65 19.44 -5.89
N SER A 98 -7.68 18.12 -6.10
CA SER A 98 -8.17 17.50 -7.33
C SER A 98 -9.63 17.86 -7.60
N TYR A 99 -10.46 17.85 -6.56
CA TYR A 99 -11.86 18.23 -6.63
C TYR A 99 -12.04 19.71 -7.05
N MET A 100 -11.23 20.62 -6.50
CA MET A 100 -11.25 22.04 -6.90
C MET A 100 -10.71 22.27 -8.33
N THR A 101 -9.75 21.46 -8.76
CA THR A 101 -9.20 21.51 -10.13
C THR A 101 -10.12 20.84 -11.16
N GLY A 102 -11.21 20.20 -10.72
CA GLY A 102 -12.18 19.53 -11.59
C GLY A 102 -11.74 18.16 -12.09
N ASP A 103 -10.61 17.65 -11.59
CA ASP A 103 -10.12 16.32 -11.90
C ASP A 103 -10.75 15.35 -10.91
N GLN A 104 -11.77 14.63 -11.40
CA GLN A 104 -12.56 13.68 -10.61
C GLN A 104 -11.61 12.66 -9.95
N PRO A 105 -11.56 12.58 -8.60
CA PRO A 105 -10.50 11.85 -7.92
C PRO A 105 -10.60 10.35 -8.18
N VAL A 106 -9.44 9.72 -8.41
CA VAL A 106 -9.20 8.29 -8.72
C VAL A 106 -9.66 7.26 -7.65
N GLY A 107 -10.59 7.65 -6.77
CA GLY A 107 -11.21 6.79 -5.76
C GLY A 107 -12.68 7.12 -5.46
N ALA A 108 -13.26 8.18 -6.04
CA ALA A 108 -14.68 8.46 -5.92
C ALA A 108 -15.52 7.37 -6.62
N GLU A 109 -15.04 6.86 -7.76
CA GLU A 109 -15.65 5.72 -8.46
C GLU A 109 -15.69 4.43 -7.61
N GLN A 110 -14.72 4.21 -6.73
CA GLN A 110 -14.75 3.08 -5.79
C GLN A 110 -15.74 3.30 -4.65
N LEU A 111 -15.93 4.55 -4.22
CA LEU A 111 -16.92 4.92 -3.20
C LEU A 111 -18.35 4.88 -3.77
N ASP A 112 -18.54 5.35 -5.00
CA ASP A 112 -19.74 5.22 -5.82
C ASP A 112 -20.12 3.74 -6.02
N PHE A 113 -19.17 2.90 -6.38
CA PHE A 113 -19.41 1.47 -6.57
C PHE A 113 -19.76 0.77 -5.23
N ALA A 114 -19.09 1.16 -4.14
CA ALA A 114 -19.38 0.63 -2.81
C ALA A 114 -20.78 1.05 -2.33
N ARG A 115 -21.17 2.31 -2.48
CA ARG A 115 -22.49 2.79 -2.03
C ARG A 115 -23.62 2.14 -2.85
N ASP A 116 -23.44 2.00 -4.17
CA ASP A 116 -24.49 1.48 -5.06
C ASP A 116 -24.82 0.04 -4.67
N LYS A 117 -23.77 -0.75 -4.45
CA LYS A 117 -23.87 -2.14 -3.98
C LYS A 117 -24.50 -2.27 -2.59
N ILE A 118 -24.20 -1.35 -1.67
CA ILE A 118 -24.80 -1.32 -0.32
C ILE A 118 -26.28 -0.94 -0.39
N VAL A 119 -26.64 0.03 -1.23
CA VAL A 119 -28.03 0.47 -1.43
C VAL A 119 -28.87 -0.63 -2.10
N GLU A 120 -28.30 -1.34 -3.07
CA GLU A 120 -28.94 -2.49 -3.72
C GLU A 120 -29.25 -3.60 -2.70
N MET A 121 -28.28 -3.97 -1.86
CA MET A 121 -28.45 -4.96 -0.80
C MET A 121 -29.49 -4.54 0.24
N ALA A 122 -29.52 -3.25 0.61
CA ALA A 122 -30.50 -2.72 1.55
C ALA A 122 -31.93 -2.79 0.97
N LYS A 123 -32.08 -2.54 -0.34
CA LYS A 123 -33.36 -2.69 -1.04
C LYS A 123 -33.81 -4.14 -1.10
N ASP A 124 -32.92 -5.06 -1.48
CA ASP A 124 -33.23 -6.49 -1.59
C ASP A 124 -33.63 -7.09 -0.23
N MET A 125 -32.94 -6.73 0.86
CA MET A 125 -33.31 -7.17 2.20
C MET A 125 -34.63 -6.57 2.69
N LYS A 126 -34.90 -5.29 2.36
CA LYS A 126 -36.19 -4.65 2.68
C LYS A 126 -37.33 -5.36 1.95
N GLU A 127 -37.15 -5.67 0.67
CA GLU A 127 -38.14 -6.38 -0.14
C GLU A 127 -38.41 -7.78 0.44
N LYS A 128 -37.36 -8.54 0.77
CA LYS A 128 -37.46 -9.86 1.40
C LYS A 128 -38.16 -9.83 2.76
N ALA A 129 -37.87 -8.83 3.60
CA ALA A 129 -38.52 -8.67 4.90
C ALA A 129 -40.00 -8.33 4.77
N THR A 130 -40.37 -7.47 3.82
CA THR A 130 -41.78 -7.13 3.56
C THR A 130 -42.57 -8.28 2.94
N THR A 131 -41.94 -9.15 2.16
CA THR A 131 -42.59 -10.37 1.65
C THR A 131 -42.76 -11.44 2.74
N GLN A 132 -41.90 -11.49 3.76
CA GLN A 132 -42.08 -12.38 4.92
C GLN A 132 -43.16 -11.90 5.90
N GLU A 133 -43.45 -10.59 5.99
CA GLU A 133 -44.49 -10.06 6.88
C GLU A 133 -45.92 -10.21 6.30
N GLN A 134 -46.06 -10.50 5.00
CA GLN A 134 -47.36 -10.67 4.32
C GLN A 134 -47.77 -12.13 4.06
N SER A 135 -47.04 -13.13 4.58
CA SER A 135 -47.41 -14.55 4.53
C SER A 135 -47.70 -15.12 5.91
#